data_AF-A0A956ZCH9-F1
#
_entry.id   AF-A0A956ZCH9-F1
#
_cell.length_a   1.000
_cell.length_b   1.000
_cell.length_c   1.000
_cell.angle_alpha   90.00
_cell.angle_beta   90.00
_cell.angle_gamma   90.00
#
_symmetry.space_group_name_H-M   'P 1'
#
loop_
_entity.id
_entity.type
_entity.pdbx_description
1 polymer ?
#
loop_
_entity_poly.entity_id
_entity_poly.type
_entity_poly.pdbx_seq_one_letter_code
_entity_poly.pdbx_strand_id
1 'polypeptide(L)'
;MKSYIKVVPALVSLIFLVSSPRALCQEEIIIEGPPVITTPPPPVTPPPVVDTTPPPGPPIIPLPTPRVDFTPVIVVPTDVQPGLNSFQDKNFNVFNLNYLSSPKALRGVHLIPDSSFPEEDELQGPVSGIIIRHTQGTRYQKVGPYVVKMIKGEILISVKKPSQTALVITPFGNIAIDSDGDAIIKLENGTLRVMNLDGRGTTIKVKLDKGPFAGSTGRNRQAFTIKPGYELIASKNRLNRNLLRPKDGIARRHFKILHNSHLAISEFSLESALNASDVVADLRQSLNGTRERRILGDMAKMAAVLNHMNGIQGFSVER
;
A
#
# COMPACT_ATOMS: atom_id res chain seq x y z
N MET A 1 -45.82 39.57 -41.31
CA MET A 1 -46.00 38.11 -41.31
C MET A 1 -45.90 37.60 -39.87
N LYS A 2 -46.96 36.90 -39.42
CA LYS A 2 -47.16 36.00 -38.26
C LYS A 2 -45.99 35.91 -37.25
N SER A 3 -46.10 36.45 -36.04
CA SER A 3 -46.73 35.87 -34.82
C SER A 3 -46.13 34.52 -34.40
N TYR A 4 -45.51 34.48 -33.20
CA TYR A 4 -45.90 33.58 -32.10
C TYR A 4 -45.30 34.09 -30.78
N ILE A 5 -46.18 34.56 -29.90
CA ILE A 5 -45.95 34.70 -28.46
C ILE A 5 -46.27 33.35 -27.81
N LYS A 6 -45.43 32.86 -26.90
CA LYS A 6 -45.88 32.07 -25.75
C LYS A 6 -45.09 32.45 -24.49
N VAL A 7 -45.78 33.20 -23.64
CA VAL A 7 -45.54 33.33 -22.20
C VAL A 7 -46.24 32.15 -21.52
N VAL A 8 -45.58 31.46 -20.58
CA VAL A 8 -46.24 30.68 -19.52
C VAL A 8 -45.40 30.81 -18.24
N PRO A 9 -46.02 30.96 -17.04
CA PRO A 9 -45.47 31.72 -15.93
C PRO A 9 -44.90 30.85 -14.80
N ALA A 10 -43.97 31.42 -14.05
CA ALA A 10 -43.53 30.91 -12.74
C ALA A 10 -44.44 31.49 -11.65
N LEU A 11 -45.34 30.66 -11.10
CA LEU A 11 -46.02 30.94 -9.84
C LEU A 11 -46.71 29.67 -9.32
N VAL A 12 -46.18 29.05 -8.26
CA VAL A 12 -46.96 28.55 -7.13
C VAL A 12 -46.12 28.65 -5.87
N SER A 13 -46.72 29.29 -4.88
CA SER A 13 -46.22 29.67 -3.57
C SER A 13 -46.07 28.50 -2.59
N LEU A 14 -45.11 28.66 -1.67
CA LEU A 14 -45.28 28.66 -0.22
C LEU A 14 -46.56 27.99 0.34
N ILE A 15 -46.41 27.05 1.30
CA ILE A 15 -47.06 27.06 2.63
C ILE A 15 -46.76 25.77 3.42
N PHE A 16 -46.10 25.98 4.57
CA PHE A 16 -46.27 25.38 5.91
C PHE A 16 -46.13 23.86 6.17
N LEU A 17 -45.33 23.58 7.21
CA LEU A 17 -45.70 22.95 8.51
C LEU A 17 -44.66 21.92 9.00
N VAL A 18 -43.88 22.37 9.98
CA VAL A 18 -43.63 21.70 11.26
C VAL A 18 -44.00 20.22 11.31
N SER A 19 -42.99 19.35 11.41
CA SER A 19 -43.02 18.24 12.37
C SER A 19 -41.63 17.64 12.53
N SER A 20 -41.03 17.94 13.66
CA SER A 20 -39.92 17.17 14.21
C SER A 20 -40.45 15.79 14.64
N PRO A 21 -39.83 14.67 14.23
CA PRO A 21 -39.90 13.47 15.03
C PRO A 21 -38.82 13.57 16.11
N ARG A 22 -39.26 13.88 17.35
CA ARG A 22 -38.53 13.54 18.58
C ARG A 22 -38.24 12.04 18.54
N ALA A 23 -36.97 11.66 18.41
CA ALA A 23 -36.56 10.32 18.76
C ALA A 23 -36.64 10.20 20.29
N LEU A 24 -37.52 9.31 20.73
CA LEU A 24 -37.68 8.90 22.11
C LEU A 24 -36.33 8.46 22.69
N CYS A 25 -35.90 9.13 23.77
CA CYS A 25 -35.00 8.52 24.74
C CYS A 25 -35.67 7.25 25.26
N GLN A 26 -35.05 6.11 24.98
CA GLN A 26 -35.40 4.84 25.58
C GLN A 26 -34.74 4.83 26.96
N GLU A 27 -35.55 5.00 27.99
CA GLU A 27 -35.14 4.83 29.39
C GLU A 27 -34.90 3.32 29.61
N GLU A 28 -33.64 2.94 29.79
CA GLU A 28 -33.28 1.59 30.19
C GLU A 28 -33.60 1.42 31.67
N ILE A 29 -34.67 0.68 31.95
CA ILE A 29 -35.04 0.26 33.31
C ILE A 29 -33.98 -0.73 33.78
N ILE A 30 -33.05 -0.26 34.60
CA ILE A 30 -32.14 -1.12 35.37
C ILE A 30 -32.98 -1.77 36.47
N ILE A 31 -33.28 -3.06 36.31
CA ILE A 31 -33.82 -3.88 37.40
C ILE A 31 -32.65 -4.16 38.34
N GLU A 32 -32.58 -3.43 39.46
CA GLU A 32 -31.68 -3.77 40.56
C GLU A 32 -32.05 -5.15 41.12
N GLY A 33 -31.18 -6.14 40.86
CA GLY A 33 -31.22 -7.42 41.56
C GLY A 33 -30.81 -7.24 43.03
N PRO A 34 -31.22 -8.16 43.92
CA PRO A 34 -30.93 -8.06 45.34
C PRO A 34 -29.42 -8.06 45.64
N PRO A 35 -28.97 -7.39 46.72
CA PRO A 35 -27.56 -7.21 47.02
C PRO A 35 -26.88 -8.56 47.29
N VAL A 36 -25.82 -8.83 46.54
CA VAL A 36 -24.92 -9.96 46.81
C VAL A 36 -24.10 -9.60 48.05
N ILE A 37 -24.34 -10.33 49.15
CA ILE A 37 -23.52 -10.27 50.36
C ILE A 37 -22.18 -10.93 50.03
N THR A 38 -21.15 -10.13 49.78
CA THR A 38 -19.77 -10.59 49.67
C THR A 38 -19.16 -10.66 51.07
N THR A 39 -18.91 -11.87 51.56
CA THR A 39 -18.10 -12.09 52.76
C THR A 39 -16.64 -11.69 52.49
N PRO A 40 -15.95 -11.04 53.45
CA PRO A 40 -14.56 -10.65 53.28
C PRO A 40 -13.65 -11.88 53.12
N PRO A 41 -12.61 -11.81 52.28
CA PRO A 41 -11.63 -12.89 52.15
C PRO A 41 -10.83 -13.05 53.46
N PRO A 42 -10.39 -14.28 53.79
CA PRO A 42 -9.60 -14.53 54.98
C PRO A 42 -8.22 -13.82 54.90
N PRO A 43 -7.63 -13.47 56.05
CA PRO A 43 -6.33 -12.78 56.09
C PRO A 43 -5.22 -13.66 55.52
N VAL A 44 -4.51 -13.13 54.53
CA VAL A 44 -3.33 -13.75 53.92
C VAL A 44 -2.18 -13.72 54.92
N THR A 45 -1.68 -14.89 55.30
CA THR A 45 -0.47 -15.04 56.12
C THR A 45 0.76 -14.73 55.26
N PRO A 46 1.71 -13.88 55.70
CA PRO A 46 2.93 -13.64 54.96
C PRO A 46 3.82 -14.90 54.93
N PRO A 47 4.52 -15.18 53.82
CA PRO A 47 5.46 -16.29 53.75
C PRO A 47 6.68 -16.05 54.65
N PRO A 48 7.35 -17.12 55.13
CA PRO A 48 8.55 -17.00 55.94
C PRO A 48 9.70 -16.36 55.15
N VAL A 49 10.40 -15.42 55.81
CA VAL A 49 11.61 -14.78 55.29
C VAL A 49 12.71 -15.83 55.17
N VAL A 50 13.13 -16.14 53.95
CA VAL A 50 14.32 -16.95 53.69
C VAL A 50 15.52 -16.02 53.68
N ASP A 51 16.40 -16.21 54.65
CA ASP A 51 17.70 -15.53 54.73
C ASP A 51 18.56 -15.98 53.53
N THR A 52 18.88 -15.05 52.64
CA THR A 52 19.67 -15.29 51.43
C THR A 52 21.01 -14.58 51.56
N THR A 53 21.84 -15.03 52.49
CA THR A 53 23.27 -14.70 52.46
C THR A 53 23.93 -15.52 51.34
N PRO A 54 24.53 -14.90 50.32
CA PRO A 54 25.21 -15.63 49.26
C PRO A 54 26.53 -16.21 49.78
N PRO A 55 26.92 -17.44 49.38
CA PRO A 55 28.21 -18.00 49.76
C PRO A 55 29.38 -17.22 49.13
N PRO A 56 30.55 -17.17 49.80
CA PRO A 56 31.72 -16.48 49.29
C PRO A 56 32.22 -17.12 47.99
N GLY A 57 32.31 -16.30 46.94
CA GLY A 57 32.82 -16.72 45.62
C GLY A 57 34.33 -17.01 45.62
N PRO A 58 34.82 -17.79 44.64
CA PRO A 58 36.24 -18.12 44.51
C PRO A 58 37.11 -16.91 44.14
N PRO A 59 38.42 -16.92 44.47
CA PRO A 59 39.32 -15.80 44.23
C PRO A 59 39.57 -15.56 42.73
N ILE A 60 39.48 -14.30 42.33
CA ILE A 60 39.71 -13.84 40.96
C ILE A 60 41.22 -13.72 40.71
N ILE A 61 41.76 -14.53 39.78
CA ILE A 61 43.11 -14.38 39.24
C ILE A 61 43.03 -13.39 38.06
N PRO A 62 43.77 -12.27 38.06
CA PRO A 62 43.74 -11.33 36.94
C PRO A 62 44.47 -11.93 35.73
N LEU A 63 43.75 -12.08 34.61
CA LEU A 63 44.33 -12.40 33.31
C LEU A 63 44.98 -11.13 32.69
N PRO A 64 46.12 -11.23 32.01
CA PRO A 64 46.72 -10.08 31.33
C PRO A 64 45.89 -9.68 30.11
N THR A 65 45.56 -8.39 30.02
CA THR A 65 44.85 -7.80 28.89
C THR A 65 45.74 -7.76 27.65
N PRO A 66 45.29 -8.29 26.49
CA PRO A 66 45.97 -8.02 25.23
C PRO A 66 45.70 -6.57 24.82
N ARG A 67 46.76 -5.80 24.55
CA ARG A 67 46.64 -4.49 23.90
C ARG A 67 46.07 -4.70 22.50
N VAL A 68 44.88 -4.16 22.26
CA VAL A 68 44.31 -4.03 20.91
C VAL A 68 44.38 -2.55 20.56
N ASP A 69 45.29 -2.21 19.65
CA ASP A 69 45.34 -0.89 19.03
C ASP A 69 44.08 -0.72 18.16
N PHE A 70 43.03 -0.16 18.75
CA PHE A 70 41.84 0.26 18.02
C PHE A 70 42.10 1.62 17.37
N THR A 71 42.59 1.63 16.14
CA THR A 71 42.21 2.70 15.21
C THR A 71 40.80 2.38 14.71
N PRO A 72 39.76 3.15 15.03
CA PRO A 72 38.46 2.92 14.45
C PRO A 72 38.57 3.10 12.93
N VAL A 73 38.15 2.09 12.17
CA VAL A 73 37.93 2.22 10.74
C VAL A 73 36.93 3.35 10.57
N ILE A 74 37.35 4.47 9.98
CA ILE A 74 36.44 5.50 9.51
C ILE A 74 35.62 4.86 8.38
N VAL A 75 34.47 4.29 8.73
CA VAL A 75 33.46 3.89 7.76
C VAL A 75 32.80 5.17 7.29
N VAL A 76 33.39 5.77 6.26
CA VAL A 76 32.68 6.77 5.45
C VAL A 76 31.46 6.05 4.86
N PRO A 77 30.23 6.59 4.96
CA PRO A 77 29.11 6.05 4.22
C PRO A 77 29.42 6.16 2.73
N THR A 78 29.95 5.10 2.12
CA THR A 78 29.98 4.97 0.67
C THR A 78 28.58 4.65 0.18
N ASP A 79 27.66 5.60 0.33
CA ASP A 79 26.41 5.68 -0.44
C ASP A 79 26.71 6.43 -1.75
N VAL A 80 27.76 5.98 -2.43
CA VAL A 80 28.04 6.31 -3.83
C VAL A 80 27.73 5.03 -4.58
N GLN A 81 26.48 4.88 -5.03
CA GLN A 81 26.17 3.85 -6.00
C GLN A 81 27.06 4.09 -7.23
N PRO A 82 27.95 3.16 -7.62
CA PRO A 82 28.62 3.24 -8.90
C PRO A 82 27.55 2.94 -9.95
N GLY A 83 26.93 3.97 -10.52
CA GLY A 83 25.82 3.78 -11.45
C GLY A 83 25.01 5.00 -11.86
N LEU A 84 25.38 6.22 -11.43
CA LEU A 84 24.72 7.43 -11.95
C LEU A 84 25.09 7.75 -13.42
N ASN A 85 25.97 6.94 -14.04
CA ASN A 85 26.46 7.10 -15.42
C ASN A 85 26.02 5.98 -16.38
N SER A 86 24.82 5.43 -16.20
CA SER A 86 24.18 4.58 -17.23
C SER A 86 22.93 5.26 -17.79
N PHE A 87 23.06 6.54 -18.16
CA PHE A 87 22.06 7.29 -18.91
C PHE A 87 22.36 7.21 -20.41
N GLN A 88 22.45 6.01 -20.98
CA GLN A 88 22.47 5.86 -22.43
C GLN A 88 22.25 4.43 -22.99
N ASP A 89 21.55 3.55 -22.27
CA ASP A 89 21.10 2.31 -22.91
C ASP A 89 19.95 2.61 -23.87
N LYS A 90 20.33 3.01 -25.09
CA LYS A 90 19.48 3.24 -26.26
C LYS A 90 18.79 1.96 -26.76
N ASN A 91 19.01 0.82 -26.11
CA ASN A 91 18.40 -0.48 -26.42
C ASN A 91 17.78 -1.07 -25.15
N PHE A 92 16.60 -0.57 -24.78
CA PHE A 92 15.72 -1.20 -23.80
C PHE A 92 15.17 -2.52 -24.36
N ASN A 93 15.98 -3.58 -24.35
CA ASN A 93 15.52 -4.94 -24.59
C ASN A 93 15.37 -5.66 -23.24
N VAL A 94 14.23 -5.43 -22.60
CA VAL A 94 13.81 -6.13 -21.36
C VAL A 94 13.53 -7.62 -21.62
N PHE A 95 13.57 -8.07 -22.88
CA PHE A 95 13.33 -9.45 -23.29
C PHE A 95 14.45 -10.44 -22.94
N ASN A 96 15.54 -10.00 -22.30
CA ASN A 96 16.65 -10.89 -21.93
C ASN A 96 17.09 -10.68 -20.47
N LEU A 97 16.14 -10.74 -19.53
CA LEU A 97 16.47 -10.87 -18.11
C LEU A 97 16.92 -12.31 -17.83
N ASN A 98 18.22 -12.58 -17.93
CA ASN A 98 18.81 -13.69 -17.20
C ASN A 98 18.63 -13.40 -15.70
N TYR A 99 17.68 -14.08 -15.07
CA TYR A 99 17.22 -13.88 -13.68
C TYR A 99 18.35 -13.89 -12.63
N LEU A 100 19.49 -14.52 -12.97
CA LEU A 100 20.64 -14.67 -12.08
C LEU A 100 21.52 -13.42 -12.00
N SER A 101 21.58 -12.58 -13.05
CA SER A 101 22.45 -11.39 -13.11
C SER A 101 21.71 -10.05 -13.06
N SER A 102 20.38 -10.06 -13.11
CA SER A 102 19.59 -8.82 -13.06
C SER A 102 19.63 -8.15 -11.67
N PRO A 103 19.75 -6.81 -11.59
CA PRO A 103 19.57 -6.05 -10.36
C PRO A 103 18.32 -6.51 -9.60
N LYS A 104 18.43 -6.69 -8.28
CA LYS A 104 17.34 -7.23 -7.43
C LYS A 104 16.02 -6.46 -7.58
N ALA A 105 16.09 -5.16 -7.84
CA ALA A 105 14.96 -4.28 -8.13
C ALA A 105 14.15 -4.75 -9.36
N LEU A 106 14.83 -5.15 -10.44
CA LEU A 106 14.21 -5.51 -11.72
C LEU A 106 13.56 -6.89 -11.70
N ARG A 107 13.84 -7.72 -10.69
CA ARG A 107 13.17 -9.03 -10.53
C ARG A 107 11.67 -8.90 -10.28
N GLY A 108 11.25 -7.73 -9.80
CA GLY A 108 9.90 -7.39 -9.41
C GLY A 108 8.97 -6.95 -10.52
N VAL A 109 9.48 -6.77 -11.74
CA VAL A 109 8.67 -6.32 -12.88
C VAL A 109 8.94 -7.18 -14.10
N HIS A 110 7.87 -7.52 -14.82
CA HIS A 110 7.96 -8.19 -16.13
C HIS A 110 7.22 -7.35 -17.16
N LEU A 111 7.90 -7.04 -18.27
CA LEU A 111 7.26 -6.41 -19.41
C LEU A 111 6.26 -7.40 -20.02
N ILE A 112 5.08 -6.92 -20.36
CA ILE A 112 4.04 -7.68 -21.02
C ILE A 112 3.65 -6.98 -22.33
N PRO A 113 3.20 -7.72 -23.36
CA PRO A 113 2.72 -7.11 -24.59
C PRO A 113 1.44 -6.32 -24.32
N ASP A 114 1.22 -5.22 -25.04
CA ASP A 114 0.03 -4.38 -24.91
C ASP A 114 -1.27 -5.19 -25.08
N SER A 115 -1.25 -6.24 -25.92
CA SER A 115 -2.38 -7.15 -26.16
C SER A 115 -2.75 -8.05 -24.97
N SER A 116 -1.91 -8.10 -23.94
CA SER A 116 -2.20 -8.86 -22.70
C SER A 116 -2.76 -7.99 -21.58
N PHE A 117 -2.86 -6.68 -21.82
CA PHE A 117 -3.47 -5.75 -20.90
C PHE A 117 -4.97 -5.66 -21.20
N PRO A 118 -5.85 -5.85 -20.20
CA PRO A 118 -7.29 -5.88 -20.45
C PRO A 118 -7.82 -4.50 -20.86
N GLU A 119 -8.69 -4.50 -21.88
CA GLU A 119 -9.40 -3.30 -22.31
C GLU A 119 -10.72 -3.11 -21.52
N GLU A 120 -11.29 -1.91 -21.59
CA GLU A 120 -12.46 -1.53 -20.77
C GLU A 120 -13.73 -2.33 -21.13
N ASP A 121 -13.88 -2.68 -22.40
CA ASP A 121 -14.96 -3.49 -22.97
C ASP A 121 -14.81 -4.98 -22.68
N GLU A 122 -13.60 -5.44 -22.34
CA GLU A 122 -13.32 -6.82 -21.95
C GLU A 122 -13.64 -7.10 -20.47
N LEU A 123 -13.92 -6.07 -19.67
CA LEU A 123 -14.15 -6.21 -18.22
C LEU A 123 -15.51 -6.86 -17.94
N GLN A 124 -15.47 -8.06 -17.36
CA GLN A 124 -16.65 -8.88 -17.10
C GLN A 124 -16.67 -9.47 -15.68
N GLY A 125 -17.81 -10.03 -15.30
CA GLY A 125 -18.03 -10.77 -14.06
C GLY A 125 -18.74 -9.97 -12.96
N PRO A 126 -19.05 -10.57 -11.81
CA PRO A 126 -19.77 -9.85 -10.76
C PRO A 126 -18.91 -8.70 -10.19
N VAL A 127 -19.51 -7.53 -9.94
CA VAL A 127 -18.80 -6.39 -9.30
C VAL A 127 -18.71 -6.52 -7.77
N SER A 128 -19.42 -7.49 -7.19
CA SER A 128 -19.61 -7.61 -5.75
C SER A 128 -18.32 -7.94 -4.98
N GLY A 129 -17.28 -8.44 -5.65
CA GLY A 129 -15.97 -8.74 -5.08
C GLY A 129 -14.94 -7.62 -5.27
N ILE A 130 -15.29 -6.50 -5.92
CA ILE A 130 -14.41 -5.33 -6.05
C ILE A 130 -14.64 -4.41 -4.85
N ILE A 131 -13.60 -4.27 -4.03
CA ILE A 131 -13.62 -3.49 -2.80
C ILE A 131 -12.64 -2.33 -2.97
N ILE A 132 -13.13 -1.11 -2.79
CA ILE A 132 -12.34 0.12 -2.90
C ILE A 132 -12.37 0.81 -1.54
N ARG A 133 -11.20 0.96 -0.93
CA ARG A 133 -10.98 1.74 0.29
C ARG A 133 -10.08 2.92 -0.04
N HIS A 134 -10.21 4.01 0.70
CA HIS A 134 -9.51 5.24 0.37
C HIS A 134 -9.26 6.05 1.64
N THR A 135 -8.17 6.81 1.64
CA THR A 135 -7.88 7.73 2.74
C THR A 135 -8.71 9.00 2.62
N GLN A 136 -8.83 9.74 3.73
CA GLN A 136 -9.49 11.03 3.75
C GLN A 136 -8.81 12.00 2.76
N GLY A 137 -9.62 12.76 2.02
CA GLY A 137 -9.13 13.74 1.04
C GLY A 137 -8.76 13.15 -0.33
N THR A 138 -8.82 11.83 -0.49
CA THR A 138 -8.72 11.16 -1.80
C THR A 138 -9.86 11.61 -2.71
N ARG A 139 -9.54 11.89 -3.97
CA ARG A 139 -10.51 12.21 -5.01
C ARG A 139 -10.38 11.20 -6.14
N TYR A 140 -11.45 10.45 -6.34
CA TYR A 140 -11.62 9.54 -7.47
C TYR A 140 -13.06 9.60 -7.97
N GLN A 141 -13.27 9.14 -9.19
CA GLN A 141 -14.59 9.01 -9.81
C GLN A 141 -14.80 7.57 -10.22
N LYS A 142 -15.93 6.98 -9.85
CA LYS A 142 -16.34 5.69 -10.41
C LYS A 142 -16.96 5.95 -11.79
N VAL A 143 -16.24 5.60 -12.85
CA VAL A 143 -16.66 5.83 -14.25
C VAL A 143 -17.56 4.70 -14.73
N GLY A 144 -17.31 3.49 -14.22
CA GLY A 144 -18.09 2.31 -14.53
C GLY A 144 -18.10 1.30 -13.38
N PRO A 145 -18.75 0.14 -13.58
CA PRO A 145 -18.82 -0.91 -12.58
C PRO A 145 -17.44 -1.40 -12.09
N TYR A 146 -16.50 -1.56 -13.03
CA TYR A 146 -15.13 -2.05 -12.80
C TYR A 146 -14.08 -0.94 -12.84
N VAL A 147 -14.46 0.27 -13.23
CA VAL A 147 -13.53 1.33 -13.64
C VAL A 147 -13.56 2.50 -12.66
N VAL A 148 -12.38 2.82 -12.13
CA VAL A 148 -12.15 3.92 -11.21
C VAL A 148 -11.16 4.89 -11.83
N LYS A 149 -11.54 6.15 -11.98
CA LYS A 149 -10.63 7.21 -12.39
C LYS A 149 -10.07 7.92 -11.17
N MET A 150 -8.76 7.79 -10.95
CA MET A 150 -8.07 8.41 -9.83
C MET A 150 -7.58 9.81 -10.19
N ILE A 151 -7.89 10.80 -9.34
CA ILE A 151 -7.48 12.19 -9.54
C ILE A 151 -6.33 12.55 -8.58
N LYS A 152 -6.48 12.22 -7.29
CA LYS A 152 -5.44 12.38 -6.25
C LYS A 152 -5.73 11.55 -5.00
N GLY A 153 -4.71 11.30 -4.18
CA GLY A 153 -4.82 10.66 -2.88
C GLY A 153 -4.34 9.21 -2.89
N GLU A 154 -4.93 8.37 -2.06
CA GLU A 154 -4.53 6.97 -1.86
C GLU A 154 -5.76 6.07 -1.81
N ILE A 155 -5.74 5.01 -2.60
CA ILE A 155 -6.78 3.97 -2.62
C ILE A 155 -6.15 2.59 -2.43
N LEU A 156 -6.83 1.75 -1.67
CA LEU A 156 -6.62 0.31 -1.65
C LEU A 156 -7.73 -0.33 -2.48
N ILE A 157 -7.35 -1.10 -3.49
CA ILE A 157 -8.29 -1.87 -4.29
C ILE A 157 -7.98 -3.35 -4.10
N SER A 158 -9.03 -4.09 -3.77
CA SER A 158 -9.02 -5.52 -3.61
C SER A 158 -10.07 -6.13 -4.54
N VAL A 159 -9.67 -7.12 -5.34
CA VAL A 159 -10.56 -7.82 -6.26
C VAL A 159 -10.63 -9.27 -5.81
N LYS A 160 -11.77 -9.71 -5.29
CA LYS A 160 -11.98 -11.08 -4.83
C LYS A 160 -12.94 -11.83 -5.74
N LYS A 161 -12.72 -13.12 -5.94
CA LYS A 161 -13.65 -13.98 -6.69
C LYS A 161 -15.07 -13.86 -6.13
N PRO A 162 -16.11 -13.83 -6.99
CA PRO A 162 -16.09 -14.13 -8.43
C PRO A 162 -15.72 -12.96 -9.35
N SER A 163 -15.37 -11.77 -8.83
CA SER A 163 -14.90 -10.65 -9.66
C SER A 163 -13.60 -10.99 -10.37
N GLN A 164 -13.47 -10.59 -11.63
CA GLN A 164 -12.32 -10.96 -12.47
C GLN A 164 -11.25 -9.86 -12.50
N THR A 165 -11.64 -8.62 -12.78
CA THR A 165 -10.68 -7.52 -12.91
C THR A 165 -11.31 -6.19 -12.49
N ALA A 166 -10.51 -5.32 -11.90
CA ALA A 166 -10.82 -3.89 -11.73
C ALA A 166 -9.78 -3.05 -12.49
N LEU A 167 -10.21 -1.92 -13.04
CA LEU A 167 -9.37 -1.01 -13.82
C LEU A 167 -9.29 0.36 -13.15
N VAL A 168 -8.09 0.88 -12.99
CA VAL A 168 -7.84 2.22 -12.45
C VAL A 168 -7.20 3.09 -13.51
N ILE A 169 -7.91 4.15 -13.88
CA ILE A 169 -7.42 5.15 -14.83
C ILE A 169 -6.67 6.23 -14.05
N THR A 170 -5.45 6.52 -14.46
CA THR A 170 -4.59 7.58 -13.89
C THR A 170 -4.13 8.54 -14.99
N PRO A 171 -3.55 9.70 -14.63
CA PRO A 171 -2.92 10.60 -15.60
C PRO A 171 -1.70 10.00 -16.34
N PHE A 172 -1.14 8.89 -15.86
CA PHE A 172 0.03 8.23 -16.45
C PHE A 172 -0.33 7.03 -17.34
N GLY A 173 -1.53 6.50 -17.18
CA GLY A 173 -1.98 5.30 -17.87
C GLY A 173 -3.02 4.52 -17.04
N ASN A 174 -3.13 3.23 -17.30
CA ASN A 174 -4.15 2.38 -16.71
C ASN A 174 -3.50 1.28 -15.84
N ILE A 175 -4.17 0.91 -14.75
CA ILE A 175 -3.74 -0.15 -13.83
C ILE A 175 -4.85 -1.18 -13.77
N ALA A 176 -4.56 -2.42 -14.15
CA ALA A 176 -5.51 -3.53 -14.04
C ALA A 176 -5.13 -4.41 -12.84
N ILE A 177 -6.14 -4.77 -12.05
CA ILE A 177 -6.02 -5.58 -10.85
C ILE A 177 -6.87 -6.81 -11.09
N ASP A 178 -6.23 -7.94 -11.34
CA ASP A 178 -6.89 -9.20 -11.60
C ASP A 178 -7.38 -9.85 -10.29
N SER A 179 -8.17 -10.92 -10.44
CA SER A 179 -8.83 -11.62 -9.35
C SER A 179 -7.85 -12.14 -8.31
N ASP A 180 -8.28 -12.07 -7.05
CA ASP A 180 -7.50 -12.25 -5.83
C ASP A 180 -6.40 -11.17 -5.59
N GLY A 181 -6.26 -10.18 -6.48
CA GLY A 181 -5.30 -9.09 -6.36
C GLY A 181 -5.66 -8.04 -5.32
N ASP A 182 -4.63 -7.53 -4.63
CA ASP A 182 -4.68 -6.48 -3.62
C ASP A 182 -3.57 -5.44 -3.93
N ALA A 183 -3.95 -4.19 -4.14
CA ALA A 183 -2.99 -3.12 -4.44
C ALA A 183 -3.32 -1.82 -3.70
N ILE A 184 -2.27 -1.12 -3.26
CA ILE A 184 -2.37 0.30 -2.90
C ILE A 184 -1.87 1.12 -4.08
N ILE A 185 -2.69 2.09 -4.48
CA ILE A 185 -2.38 3.04 -5.52
C ILE A 185 -2.42 4.43 -4.89
N LYS A 186 -1.30 5.16 -5.00
CA LYS A 186 -1.13 6.50 -4.46
C LYS A 186 -0.77 7.47 -5.58
N LEU A 187 -1.51 8.58 -5.67
CA LEU A 187 -1.29 9.63 -6.67
C LEU A 187 -1.24 10.98 -5.98
N GLU A 188 -0.02 11.47 -5.74
CA GLU A 188 0.22 12.71 -5.01
C GLU A 188 1.37 13.48 -5.63
N ASN A 189 1.28 14.81 -5.65
CA ASN A 189 2.35 15.71 -6.12
C ASN A 189 2.92 15.32 -7.50
N GLY A 190 2.06 14.84 -8.40
CA GLY A 190 2.46 14.40 -9.73
C GLY A 190 3.30 13.12 -9.75
N THR A 191 3.21 12.29 -8.71
CA THR A 191 3.87 10.98 -8.60
C THR A 191 2.82 9.90 -8.30
N LEU A 192 2.80 8.89 -9.15
CA LEU A 192 2.01 7.67 -9.01
C LEU A 192 2.89 6.57 -8.39
N ARG A 193 2.35 5.89 -7.38
CA ARG A 193 2.90 4.66 -6.83
C ARG A 193 1.86 3.56 -6.92
N VAL A 194 2.30 2.39 -7.34
CA VAL A 194 1.48 1.17 -7.39
C VAL A 194 2.21 0.09 -6.61
N MET A 195 1.68 -0.28 -5.45
CA MET A 195 2.24 -1.31 -4.58
C MET A 195 1.43 -2.60 -4.72
N ASN A 196 2.08 -3.69 -5.09
CA ASN A 196 1.43 -5.01 -5.11
C ASN A 196 1.53 -5.67 -3.72
N LEU A 197 0.37 -5.81 -3.07
CA LEU A 197 0.21 -6.44 -1.76
C LEU A 197 -0.25 -7.90 -1.85
N ASP A 198 -0.68 -8.33 -3.04
CA ASP A 198 -1.16 -9.68 -3.28
C ASP A 198 -0.04 -10.70 -3.13
N GLY A 199 -0.40 -11.91 -2.75
CA GLY A 199 0.48 -13.06 -2.71
C GLY A 199 0.44 -13.97 -3.91
N ARG A 200 -0.60 -13.85 -4.74
CA ARG A 200 -0.88 -14.78 -5.82
C ARG A 200 -0.33 -14.26 -7.15
N GLY A 201 0.99 -14.04 -7.18
CA GLY A 201 1.73 -13.80 -8.41
C GLY A 201 1.54 -12.39 -8.99
N THR A 202 1.51 -12.29 -10.32
CA THR A 202 1.55 -11.04 -11.09
C THR A 202 0.15 -10.53 -11.45
N THR A 203 -0.72 -10.38 -10.46
CA THR A 203 -2.12 -9.93 -10.62
C THR A 203 -2.27 -8.44 -10.90
N ILE A 204 -1.21 -7.66 -10.65
CA ILE A 204 -1.21 -6.20 -10.86
C ILE A 204 -0.48 -5.88 -12.16
N LYS A 205 -1.23 -5.37 -13.13
CA LYS A 205 -0.71 -4.91 -14.43
C LYS A 205 -0.76 -3.40 -14.51
N VAL A 206 0.26 -2.76 -15.05
CA VAL A 206 0.32 -1.30 -15.24
C VAL A 206 0.72 -1.01 -16.67
N LYS A 207 -0.15 -0.31 -17.40
CA LYS A 207 0.11 0.22 -18.74
C LYS A 207 0.37 1.71 -18.63
N LEU A 208 1.59 2.15 -18.93
CA LEU A 208 1.98 3.55 -18.97
C LEU A 208 2.02 4.03 -20.42
N ASP A 209 1.06 4.89 -20.78
CA ASP A 209 0.87 5.39 -22.14
C ASP A 209 0.43 6.87 -22.20
N LYS A 210 0.35 7.55 -21.05
CA LYS A 210 -0.07 8.95 -20.90
C LYS A 210 0.98 9.79 -20.18
N GLY A 211 0.82 11.11 -20.23
CA GLY A 211 1.71 12.06 -19.56
C GLY A 211 3.16 11.99 -20.09
N PRO A 212 4.19 11.87 -19.24
CA PRO A 212 5.59 11.77 -19.69
C PRO A 212 5.89 10.45 -20.42
N PHE A 213 4.97 9.50 -20.41
CA PHE A 213 5.05 8.24 -21.14
C PHE A 213 4.26 8.27 -22.47
N ALA A 214 3.61 9.40 -22.79
CA ALA A 214 2.94 9.58 -24.07
C ALA A 214 3.99 9.66 -25.19
N GLY A 215 3.97 8.68 -26.09
CA GLY A 215 4.81 8.65 -27.28
C GLY A 215 4.17 7.82 -28.39
N SER A 216 4.38 8.23 -29.64
CA SER A 216 3.87 7.57 -30.86
C SER A 216 4.68 6.34 -31.26
N THR A 217 5.90 6.19 -30.73
CA THR A 217 6.70 4.98 -30.92
C THR A 217 6.38 4.00 -29.80
N GLY A 218 6.07 2.74 -30.13
CA GLY A 218 5.79 1.67 -29.17
C GLY A 218 6.91 1.36 -28.17
N ARG A 219 8.01 2.14 -28.19
CA ARG A 219 9.10 2.12 -27.20
C ARG A 219 8.74 2.88 -25.91
N ASN A 220 7.80 3.83 -25.96
CA ASN A 220 7.40 4.63 -24.79
C ASN A 220 6.15 4.09 -24.09
N ARG A 221 5.30 3.34 -24.80
CA ARG A 221 4.19 2.60 -24.20
C ARG A 221 4.74 1.32 -23.61
N GLN A 222 4.57 1.16 -22.31
CA GLN A 222 5.07 -0.02 -21.61
C GLN A 222 3.99 -0.55 -20.68
N ALA A 223 3.62 -1.81 -20.91
CA ALA A 223 2.77 -2.56 -20.02
C ALA A 223 3.66 -3.51 -19.18
N PHE A 224 3.42 -3.52 -17.88
CA PHE A 224 4.19 -4.27 -16.91
C PHE A 224 3.28 -5.09 -16.04
N THR A 225 3.79 -6.20 -15.52
CA THR A 225 3.28 -6.79 -14.29
C THR A 225 4.21 -6.46 -13.12
N ILE A 226 3.63 -6.29 -11.94
CA ILE A 226 4.36 -6.04 -10.69
C ILE A 226 4.24 -7.27 -9.81
N LYS A 227 5.37 -7.77 -9.29
CA LYS A 227 5.38 -8.89 -8.34
C LYS A 227 5.00 -8.45 -6.92
N PRO A 228 4.54 -9.39 -6.09
CA PRO A 228 4.31 -9.17 -4.66
C PRO A 228 5.52 -8.53 -3.96
N GLY A 229 5.28 -7.51 -3.13
CA GLY A 229 6.34 -6.81 -2.39
C GLY A 229 7.17 -5.83 -3.23
N TYR A 230 6.75 -5.54 -4.46
CA TYR A 230 7.36 -4.51 -5.29
C TYR A 230 6.40 -3.36 -5.56
N GLU A 231 6.97 -2.17 -5.68
CA GLU A 231 6.25 -0.97 -6.10
C GLU A 231 6.80 -0.44 -7.42
N LEU A 232 5.89 0.08 -8.25
CA LEU A 232 6.22 0.87 -9.43
C LEU A 232 5.99 2.35 -9.10
N ILE A 233 6.96 3.19 -9.42
CA ILE A 233 6.92 4.63 -9.19
C ILE A 233 7.00 5.33 -10.54
N ALA A 234 5.97 6.09 -10.89
CA ALA A 234 5.91 6.87 -12.11
C ALA A 234 5.71 8.35 -11.77
N SER A 235 6.47 9.27 -12.35
CA SER A 235 6.37 10.70 -12.02
C SER A 235 6.37 11.60 -13.24
N LYS A 236 5.60 12.68 -13.16
CA LYS A 236 5.58 13.74 -14.18
C LYS A 236 6.94 14.44 -14.27
N ASN A 237 7.61 14.57 -13.13
CA ASN A 237 8.94 15.19 -13.03
C ASN A 237 10.01 14.10 -12.95
N ARG A 238 11.27 14.48 -13.16
CA ARG A 238 12.39 13.55 -12.92
C ARG A 238 12.41 13.14 -11.45
N LEU A 239 12.52 11.83 -11.23
CA LEU A 239 12.63 11.20 -9.93
C LEU A 239 13.92 11.64 -9.25
N ASN A 240 13.77 12.14 -8.03
CA ASN A 240 14.86 12.47 -7.13
C ASN A 240 14.82 11.56 -5.90
N ARG A 241 15.81 11.68 -5.01
CA ARG A 241 15.91 10.84 -3.80
C ARG A 241 14.65 10.90 -2.93
N ASN A 242 14.06 12.07 -2.76
CA ASN A 242 12.86 12.27 -1.94
C ASN A 242 11.63 11.56 -2.55
N LEU A 243 11.53 11.53 -3.89
CA LEU A 243 10.49 10.81 -4.61
C LEU A 243 10.76 9.30 -4.69
N LEU A 244 11.97 8.81 -4.43
CA LEU A 244 12.23 7.37 -4.36
C LEU A 244 12.04 6.86 -2.92
N ARG A 245 12.32 7.69 -1.93
CA ARG A 245 12.22 7.35 -0.52
C ARG A 245 11.35 8.37 0.22
N PRO A 246 10.02 8.27 0.08
CA PRO A 246 9.10 9.16 0.76
C PRO A 246 9.12 8.86 2.27
N LYS A 247 8.83 9.88 3.08
CA LYS A 247 8.70 9.76 4.53
C LYS A 247 7.31 9.26 4.94
N ASP A 248 6.91 8.12 4.38
CA ASP A 248 5.59 7.52 4.58
C ASP A 248 5.61 6.32 5.53
N GLY A 249 6.72 6.08 6.23
CA GLY A 249 6.87 4.96 7.16
C GLY A 249 7.03 3.59 6.49
N ILE A 250 6.98 3.50 5.16
CA ILE A 250 7.13 2.23 4.42
C ILE A 250 8.60 2.00 4.11
N ALA A 251 9.14 0.89 4.62
CA ALA A 251 10.52 0.52 4.44
C ALA A 251 10.76 0.01 3.01
N ARG A 252 11.83 0.48 2.37
CA ARG A 252 12.16 0.16 0.98
C ARG A 252 13.62 -0.24 0.82
N ARG A 253 13.88 -1.02 -0.23
CA ARG A 253 15.24 -1.40 -0.66
C ARG A 253 15.28 -1.62 -2.16
N HIS A 254 16.48 -1.85 -2.68
CA HIS A 254 16.75 -2.21 -4.09
C HIS A 254 15.98 -1.33 -5.09
N PHE A 255 16.46 -0.10 -5.30
CA PHE A 255 15.86 0.82 -6.27
C PHE A 255 16.52 0.67 -7.64
N LYS A 256 15.73 0.77 -8.70
CA LYS A 256 16.25 0.98 -10.06
C LYS A 256 15.42 2.03 -10.76
N ILE A 257 16.11 3.07 -11.23
CA ILE A 257 15.54 4.14 -12.06
C ILE A 257 15.56 3.69 -13.53
N LEU A 258 14.47 3.99 -14.24
CA LEU A 258 14.17 3.62 -15.61
C LEU A 258 13.60 4.84 -16.36
N HIS A 259 13.42 4.69 -17.68
CA HIS A 259 12.71 5.63 -18.56
C HIS A 259 13.04 7.11 -18.29
N ASN A 260 14.27 7.53 -18.62
CA ASN A 260 14.75 8.92 -18.48
C ASN A 260 14.54 9.54 -17.08
N SER A 261 14.61 8.73 -16.04
CA SER A 261 14.33 9.12 -14.65
C SER A 261 12.88 9.47 -14.34
N HIS A 262 11.91 9.04 -15.13
CA HIS A 262 10.49 9.22 -14.82
C HIS A 262 9.83 7.98 -14.23
N LEU A 263 10.50 6.82 -14.34
CA LEU A 263 10.03 5.54 -13.83
C LEU A 263 11.05 4.96 -12.87
N ALA A 264 10.59 4.30 -11.81
CA ALA A 264 11.44 3.49 -10.96
C ALA A 264 10.69 2.29 -10.40
N ILE A 265 11.46 1.30 -9.97
CA ILE A 265 10.96 0.12 -9.26
C ILE A 265 11.75 -0.01 -7.96
N SER A 266 11.03 -0.36 -6.90
CA SER A 266 11.60 -0.70 -5.60
C SER A 266 10.95 -1.93 -5.03
N GLU A 267 11.69 -2.60 -4.15
CA GLU A 267 11.13 -3.56 -3.22
C GLU A 267 10.71 -2.84 -1.94
N PHE A 268 9.53 -3.12 -1.43
CA PHE A 268 9.04 -2.55 -0.17
C PHE A 268 8.70 -3.67 0.83
N SER A 269 8.81 -3.36 2.12
CA SER A 269 8.41 -4.29 3.17
C SER A 269 6.89 -4.24 3.31
N LEU A 270 6.23 -5.33 2.95
CA LEU A 270 4.78 -5.47 3.08
C LEU A 270 4.34 -5.31 4.55
N GLU A 271 5.14 -5.81 5.49
CA GLU A 271 4.89 -5.61 6.93
C GLU A 271 4.89 -4.13 7.32
N SER A 272 5.87 -3.36 6.84
CA SER A 272 5.90 -1.90 7.10
C SER A 272 4.72 -1.18 6.44
N ALA A 273 4.33 -1.59 5.22
CA ALA A 273 3.17 -1.03 4.53
C ALA A 273 1.87 -1.30 5.29
N LEU A 274 1.72 -2.50 5.86
CA LEU A 274 0.55 -2.86 6.67
C LEU A 274 0.43 -2.01 7.95
N ASN A 275 1.55 -1.55 8.49
CA ASN A 275 1.59 -0.79 9.73
C ASN A 275 1.55 0.72 9.51
N ALA A 276 2.11 1.21 8.39
CA ALA A 276 2.24 2.64 8.11
C ALA A 276 1.15 3.19 7.19
N SER A 277 0.45 2.37 6.41
CA SER A 277 -0.57 2.84 5.48
C SER A 277 -1.87 3.20 6.22
N ASP A 278 -2.30 4.45 6.07
CA ASP A 278 -3.54 4.97 6.66
C ASP A 278 -4.77 4.22 6.16
N VAL A 279 -4.81 3.84 4.87
CA VAL A 279 -5.95 3.08 4.31
C VAL A 279 -6.02 1.67 4.89
N VAL A 280 -4.88 1.08 5.26
CA VAL A 280 -4.85 -0.22 5.95
C VAL A 280 -5.23 -0.05 7.42
N ALA A 281 -4.81 1.04 8.08
CA ALA A 281 -5.21 1.35 9.44
C ALA A 281 -6.73 1.53 9.55
N ASP A 282 -7.36 2.26 8.62
CA ASP A 282 -8.82 2.39 8.54
C ASP A 282 -9.50 1.02 8.33
N LEU A 283 -8.94 0.17 7.46
CA LEU A 283 -9.43 -1.20 7.24
C LEU A 283 -9.39 -2.06 8.52
N ARG A 284 -8.36 -1.88 9.37
CA ARG A 284 -8.22 -2.54 10.68
C ARG A 284 -9.18 -1.99 11.73
N GLN A 285 -9.68 -0.78 11.58
CA GLN A 285 -10.71 -0.23 12.47
C GLN A 285 -12.11 -0.61 11.99
N SER A 286 -12.32 -0.71 10.68
CA SER A 286 -13.60 -1.07 10.06
C SER A 286 -13.90 -2.58 10.07
N LEU A 287 -13.41 -3.36 11.04
CA LEU A 287 -13.47 -4.84 11.09
C LEU A 287 -14.88 -5.45 11.21
N ASN A 288 -15.93 -4.68 10.94
CA ASN A 288 -17.32 -5.13 10.99
C ASN A 288 -17.66 -6.09 9.84
N GLY A 289 -16.84 -6.17 8.79
CA GLY A 289 -17.06 -7.04 7.63
C GLY A 289 -16.12 -8.24 7.54
N THR A 290 -16.67 -9.38 7.11
CA THR A 290 -15.91 -10.63 6.88
C THR A 290 -14.92 -10.52 5.72
N ARG A 291 -15.18 -9.63 4.74
CA ARG A 291 -14.33 -9.45 3.56
C ARG A 291 -13.05 -8.69 3.91
N GLU A 292 -13.16 -7.63 4.70
CA GLU A 292 -12.05 -6.80 5.18
C GLU A 292 -11.07 -7.63 6.02
N ARG A 293 -11.59 -8.46 6.93
CA ARG A 293 -10.79 -9.41 7.70
C ARG A 293 -10.01 -10.37 6.81
N ARG A 294 -10.64 -10.86 5.74
CA ARG A 294 -9.97 -11.76 4.78
C ARG A 294 -8.85 -11.04 4.04
N ILE A 295 -9.06 -9.81 3.58
CA ILE A 295 -8.03 -9.00 2.91
C ILE A 295 -6.82 -8.80 3.84
N LEU A 296 -7.06 -8.35 5.08
CA LEU A 296 -5.99 -8.18 6.07
C LEU A 296 -5.25 -9.50 6.38
N GLY A 297 -5.98 -10.61 6.50
CA GLY A 297 -5.41 -11.93 6.75
C GLY A 297 -4.55 -12.43 5.59
N ASP A 298 -4.98 -12.21 4.34
CA ASP A 298 -4.23 -12.57 3.14
C ASP A 298 -2.94 -11.73 3.05
N MET A 299 -3.01 -10.42 3.24
CA MET A 299 -1.82 -9.55 3.22
C MET A 299 -0.83 -9.88 4.34
N ALA A 300 -1.30 -10.19 5.56
CA ALA A 300 -0.45 -10.56 6.68
C ALA A 300 0.32 -11.87 6.43
N LYS A 301 -0.36 -12.89 5.88
CA LYS A 301 0.29 -14.14 5.45
C LYS A 301 1.36 -13.86 4.41
N MET A 302 1.09 -12.93 3.49
CA MET A 302 2.04 -12.59 2.45
C MET A 302 3.24 -11.81 2.95
N ALA A 303 3.06 -10.95 3.95
CA ALA A 303 4.19 -10.32 4.62
C ALA A 303 5.12 -11.38 5.22
N ALA A 304 4.56 -12.40 5.88
CA ALA A 304 5.33 -13.51 6.43
C ALA A 304 6.07 -14.33 5.35
N VAL A 305 5.40 -14.67 4.25
CA VAL A 305 6.00 -15.40 3.12
C VAL A 305 7.14 -14.58 2.48
N LEU A 306 6.93 -13.29 2.22
CA LEU A 306 7.96 -12.44 1.64
C LEU A 306 9.16 -12.24 2.58
N ASN A 307 8.91 -12.08 3.88
CA ASN A 307 9.96 -12.00 4.89
C ASN A 307 10.78 -13.31 4.93
N HIS A 308 10.13 -14.46 4.78
CA HIS A 308 10.80 -15.76 4.71
C HIS A 308 11.61 -15.94 3.41
N MET A 309 11.04 -15.59 2.25
CA MET A 309 11.66 -15.79 0.94
C MET A 309 12.79 -14.79 0.64
N ASN A 310 12.58 -13.52 0.97
CA ASN A 310 13.48 -12.43 0.57
C ASN A 310 14.30 -11.86 1.74
N GLY A 311 14.01 -12.28 2.97
CA GLY A 311 14.66 -11.78 4.18
C GLY A 311 14.26 -10.35 4.57
N ILE A 312 14.37 -10.03 5.86
CA ILE A 312 14.02 -8.72 6.43
C ILE A 312 15.14 -7.67 6.40
N GLN A 313 16.35 -8.07 6.00
CA GLN A 313 17.54 -7.22 6.08
C GLN A 313 17.60 -6.18 4.95
N GLY A 314 18.21 -5.03 5.21
CA GLY A 314 18.46 -3.98 4.19
C GLY A 314 17.24 -3.14 3.82
N PHE A 315 16.09 -3.34 4.47
CA PHE A 315 14.98 -2.39 4.42
C PHE A 315 15.29 -1.17 5.29
N SER A 316 15.08 0.03 4.74
CA SER A 316 15.23 1.29 5.47
C SER A 316 13.94 2.10 5.40
N VAL A 317 13.50 2.62 6.55
CA VAL A 317 12.41 3.61 6.65
C VAL A 317 13.04 4.99 6.70
N GLU A 318 12.67 5.87 5.76
CA GLU A 318 13.04 7.28 5.88
C GLU A 318 12.11 7.96 6.89
N ARG A 319 12.71 8.64 7.87
CA ARG A 319 12.03 9.46 8.89
C ARG A 319 12.20 10.94 8.55
#